data_AF-A0A4D6EKJ8-F1
#
_entry.id   AF-A0A4D6EKJ8-F1
#
_cell.length_a   1.000
_cell.length_b   1.000
_cell.length_c   1.000
_cell.angle_alpha   90.00
_cell.angle_beta   90.00
_cell.angle_gamma   90.00
#
_symmetry.space_group_name_H-M   'P 1'
#
loop_
_entity.id
_entity.type
_entity.pdbx_description
1 polymer ?
#
loop_
_entity_poly.entity_id
_entity_poly.type
_entity_poly.pdbx_seq_one_letter_code
_entity_poly.pdbx_strand_id
1 'polypeptide(L)'
;VPFLFFRLAATSRGNFAIDDYWRWMTVHMWVEVTFEVFTTCIVGYMLTQMGLINRAMAERVIFLAVMMFLVTAIVGISHNFYWIAKP
;
A
#
# COMPACT_ATOMS: atom_id res chain seq x y z
N VAL A 1 10.05 3.36 9.06
CA VAL A 1 10.21 4.64 8.31
C VAL A 1 10.98 4.47 7.00
N PRO A 2 12.07 3.68 6.88
CA PRO A 2 12.77 3.49 5.60
C PRO A 2 11.89 2.91 4.48
N PHE A 3 10.89 2.09 4.85
CA PHE A 3 9.87 1.54 3.95
C PHE A 3 9.04 2.62 3.22
N LEU A 4 9.06 3.89 3.64
CA LEU A 4 8.28 4.96 2.99
C LEU A 4 9.06 5.69 1.89
N PHE A 5 10.36 5.40 1.70
CA PHE A 5 11.24 6.16 0.80
C PHE A 5 11.77 5.32 -0.38
N PHE A 6 10.87 4.59 -1.05
CA PHE A 6 11.24 3.68 -2.14
C PHE A 6 11.90 4.36 -3.35
N ARG A 7 11.65 5.65 -3.58
CA ARG A 7 12.19 6.37 -4.74
C ARG A 7 13.69 6.69 -4.65
N LEU A 8 14.32 6.56 -3.48
CA LEU A 8 15.73 6.94 -3.29
C LEU A 8 16.71 6.11 -4.14
N ALA A 9 16.28 4.95 -4.64
CA ALA A 9 17.09 4.06 -5.47
C ALA A 9 16.98 4.34 -6.99
N ALA A 10 16.07 5.22 -7.43
CA ALA A 10 15.88 5.53 -8.85
C ALA A 10 16.83 6.64 -9.32
N THR A 11 17.41 6.51 -10.52
CA THR A 11 18.35 7.51 -11.08
C THR A 11 17.99 7.87 -12.52
N SER A 12 18.37 9.07 -12.99
CA SER A 12 18.07 9.49 -14.38
C SER A 12 18.89 8.77 -15.45
N ARG A 13 19.93 8.02 -15.06
CA ARG A 13 20.82 7.26 -15.95
C ARG A 13 20.73 5.75 -15.74
N GLY A 14 19.79 5.29 -14.91
CA GLY A 14 19.62 3.88 -14.56
C GLY A 14 18.94 3.07 -15.65
N ASN A 15 18.82 1.76 -15.39
CA ASN A 15 18.02 0.88 -16.23
C ASN A 15 16.53 1.21 -16.01
N PHE A 16 15.81 1.49 -17.09
CA PHE A 16 14.40 1.87 -17.03
C PHE A 16 13.53 0.87 -16.24
N ALA A 17 13.72 -0.45 -16.43
CA ALA A 17 12.91 -1.45 -15.73
C ALA A 17 13.17 -1.45 -14.21
N ILE A 18 14.40 -1.13 -13.78
CA ILE A 18 14.74 -0.99 -12.36
C ILE A 18 14.17 0.31 -11.80
N ASP A 19 14.31 1.42 -12.51
CA ASP A 19 13.81 2.72 -12.07
C ASP A 19 12.26 2.71 -12.00
N ASP A 20 11.59 2.05 -12.95
CA ASP A 20 10.13 1.91 -12.96
C ASP A 20 9.65 0.99 -11.83
N TYR A 21 10.40 -0.06 -11.47
CA TYR A 21 10.12 -0.87 -10.28
C TYR A 21 10.09 -0.01 -9.00
N TRP A 22 11.08 0.86 -8.78
CA TRP A 22 11.11 1.75 -7.62
C TRP A 22 10.03 2.82 -7.66
N ARG A 23 9.66 3.28 -8.86
CA ARG A 23 8.51 4.16 -9.04
C ARG A 23 7.22 3.49 -8.57
N TRP A 24 6.96 2.25 -8.97
CA TRP A 24 5.77 1.52 -8.54
C TRP A 24 5.81 1.08 -7.08
N MET A 25 6.98 0.86 -6.50
CA MET A 25 7.09 0.71 -5.04
C MET A 25 6.61 1.98 -4.33
N THR A 26 6.89 3.17 -4.88
CA THR A 26 6.36 4.43 -4.33
C THR A 26 4.85 4.57 -4.57
N VAL A 27 4.35 4.29 -5.76
CA VAL A 27 2.92 4.48 -6.06
C VAL A 27 2.07 3.38 -5.40
N HIS A 28 2.32 2.12 -5.69
CA HIS A 28 1.48 1.01 -5.26
C HIS A 28 1.70 0.65 -3.78
N MET A 29 2.95 0.53 -3.32
CA MET A 29 3.19 0.15 -1.92
C MET A 29 3.10 1.34 -0.98
N TRP A 30 3.67 2.49 -1.35
CA TRP A 30 3.61 3.65 -0.47
C TRP A 30 2.28 4.41 -0.58
N VAL A 31 1.89 4.96 -1.73
CA VAL A 31 0.64 5.75 -1.86
C VAL A 31 -0.58 4.86 -1.59
N GLU A 32 -0.79 3.82 -2.37
CA GLU A 32 -2.04 3.04 -2.32
C GLU A 32 -2.21 2.34 -0.97
N VAL A 33 -1.28 1.46 -0.57
CA VAL A 33 -1.44 0.68 0.69
C VAL A 33 -1.41 1.56 1.94
N THR A 34 -0.56 2.58 2.02
CA THR A 34 -0.49 3.42 3.23
C THR A 34 -1.79 4.22 3.40
N PHE A 35 -2.32 4.79 2.31
CA PHE A 35 -3.57 5.54 2.39
C PHE A 35 -4.78 4.64 2.59
N GLU A 36 -4.80 3.43 2.03
CA GLU A 36 -5.84 2.44 2.32
C GLU A 36 -5.86 2.10 3.81
N VAL A 37 -4.73 1.71 4.40
CA VAL A 37 -4.64 1.39 5.84
C VAL A 37 -5.03 2.59 6.70
N PHE A 38 -4.49 3.77 6.40
CA PHE A 38 -4.77 5.00 7.16
C PHE A 38 -6.26 5.36 7.12
N THR A 39 -6.86 5.32 5.92
CA THR A 39 -8.28 5.65 5.74
C THR A 39 -9.16 4.61 6.43
N THR A 40 -8.85 3.32 6.33
CA THR A 40 -9.58 2.26 7.05
C THR A 40 -9.54 2.46 8.56
N CYS A 41 -8.38 2.84 9.13
CA CYS A 41 -8.26 3.17 10.55
C CYS A 41 -9.10 4.40 10.95
N ILE A 42 -9.03 5.49 10.17
CA ILE A 42 -9.81 6.71 10.43
C ILE A 42 -11.31 6.44 10.37
N VAL A 43 -11.77 5.76 9.33
CA VAL A 43 -13.19 5.44 9.15
C VAL A 43 -13.65 4.53 10.29
N GLY A 44 -12.89 3.48 10.63
CA GLY A 44 -13.21 2.60 11.76
C GLY A 44 -13.27 3.36 13.09
N TYR A 45 -12.35 4.30 13.32
CA TYR A 45 -12.35 5.17 14.49
C TYR A 45 -13.60 6.07 14.51
N MET A 46 -13.91 6.78 13.42
CA MET A 46 -15.07 7.66 13.32
C MET A 46 -16.39 6.91 13.53
N LEU A 47 -16.55 5.73 12.91
CA LEU A 47 -17.74 4.88 13.09
C LEU A 47 -17.90 4.43 14.54
N THR A 48 -16.78 4.13 15.22
CA THR A 48 -16.78 3.78 16.64
C THR A 48 -17.17 4.99 17.51
N GLN A 49 -16.67 6.19 17.21
CA GLN A 49 -17.02 7.42 17.96
C GLN A 49 -18.48 7.85 17.77
N MET A 50 -19.06 7.61 16.59
CA MET A 50 -20.49 7.86 16.34
C MET A 50 -21.42 6.80 16.95
N GLY A 51 -20.89 5.76 17.59
CA GLY A 51 -21.68 4.67 18.18
C GLY A 51 -22.33 3.74 17.15
N LEU A 52 -21.92 3.81 15.88
CA LEU A 52 -22.46 2.97 14.79
C LEU A 52 -21.91 1.54 14.84
N ILE A 53 -20.69 1.37 15.36
CA ILE A 53 -20.04 0.07 15.53
C ILE A 53 -19.35 0.01 16.89
N ASN A 54 -19.18 -1.18 17.44
CA ASN A 54 -18.39 -1.37 18.65
C ASN A 54 -16.89 -1.49 18.32
N ARG A 55 -16.05 -1.13 19.30
CA ARG A 55 -14.58 -1.13 19.16
C ARG A 55 -14.01 -2.50 18.77
N ALA A 56 -14.50 -3.58 19.40
CA ALA A 56 -13.98 -4.93 19.14
C ALA A 56 -14.24 -5.38 17.69
N MET A 57 -15.37 -5.00 17.11
CA MET A 57 -15.68 -5.23 15.71
C MET A 57 -14.76 -4.41 14.81
N ALA A 58 -14.59 -3.11 15.09
CA ALA A 58 -13.71 -2.24 14.32
C ALA A 58 -12.27 -2.77 14.27
N GLU A 59 -11.70 -3.15 15.42
CA GLU A 59 -10.34 -3.68 15.51
C GLU A 59 -10.18 -4.96 14.67
N ARG A 60 -11.10 -5.94 14.79
CA ARG A 60 -11.04 -7.20 14.02
C ARG A 60 -11.08 -6.96 12.51
N VAL A 61 -11.97 -6.07 12.07
CA VAL A 61 -12.12 -5.73 10.64
C VAL A 61 -10.88 -4.99 10.13
N ILE A 62 -10.35 -4.03 10.89
CA ILE A 62 -9.13 -3.31 10.51
C ILE A 62 -7.95 -4.28 10.40
N PHE A 63 -7.76 -5.19 11.35
CA PHE A 63 -6.69 -6.19 11.28
C PHE A 63 -6.82 -7.10 10.05
N LEU A 64 -8.03 -7.57 9.76
CA LEU A 64 -8.30 -8.37 8.57
C LEU A 64 -8.01 -7.57 7.29
N ALA A 65 -8.48 -6.33 7.21
CA ALA A 65 -8.26 -5.46 6.07
C ALA A 65 -6.78 -5.21 5.82
N VAL A 66 -5.99 -4.88 6.86
CA VAL A 66 -4.54 -4.68 6.76
C VAL A 66 -3.83 -5.93 6.25
N MET A 67 -4.20 -7.12 6.75
CA MET A 67 -3.66 -8.39 6.25
C MET A 67 -3.97 -8.60 4.78
N MET A 68 -5.22 -8.36 4.37
CA MET A 68 -5.64 -8.50 2.97
C MET A 68 -4.92 -7.50 2.07
N PHE A 69 -4.90 -6.21 2.42
CA PHE A 69 -4.21 -5.16 1.66
C PHE A 69 -2.74 -5.48 1.43
N LEU A 70 -2.02 -5.94 2.46
CA LEU A 70 -0.61 -6.29 2.33
C LEU A 70 -0.40 -7.46 1.37
N VAL A 71 -1.19 -8.54 1.49
CA VAL A 71 -1.08 -9.70 0.60
C VAL A 71 -1.39 -9.31 -0.84
N THR A 72 -2.50 -8.60 -1.07
CA THR A 72 -2.93 -8.23 -2.41
C THR A 72 -2.04 -7.19 -3.05
N ALA A 73 -1.47 -6.25 -2.30
CA ALA A 73 -0.61 -5.22 -2.86
C ALA A 73 0.81 -5.70 -3.19
N ILE A 74 1.38 -6.59 -2.35
CA ILE A 74 2.71 -7.19 -2.64
C ILE A 74 2.65 -7.98 -3.96
N VAL A 75 1.57 -8.71 -4.19
CA VAL A 75 1.36 -9.43 -5.46
C VAL A 75 0.89 -8.47 -6.56
N GLY A 76 -0.02 -7.56 -6.23
CA GLY A 76 -0.71 -6.66 -7.14
C GLY A 76 0.22 -5.71 -7.87
N ILE A 77 1.30 -5.25 -7.23
CA ILE A 77 2.29 -4.37 -7.87
C ILE A 77 2.82 -4.95 -9.19
N SER A 78 2.84 -6.28 -9.32
CA SER A 78 3.30 -6.97 -10.52
C SER A 78 2.52 -6.63 -11.79
N HIS A 79 1.27 -6.16 -11.69
CA HIS A 79 0.49 -5.76 -12.87
C HIS A 79 1.07 -4.56 -13.62
N ASN A 80 1.94 -3.80 -12.96
CA ASN A 80 2.66 -2.68 -13.55
C ASN A 80 3.91 -3.13 -14.31
N PHE A 81 4.30 -4.40 -14.16
CA PHE A 81 5.53 -4.94 -14.75
C PHE A 81 5.27 -5.76 -16.01
N TYR A 82 4.00 -5.91 -16.44
CA TYR A 82 3.64 -6.75 -17.59
C TYR A 82 4.36 -6.37 -18.89
N TRP A 83 4.68 -5.09 -19.08
CA TRP A 83 5.16 -4.57 -20.35
C TRP A 83 6.49 -3.79 -20.25
N ILE A 84 7.24 -3.97 -19.17
CA ILE A 84 8.50 -3.23 -18.91
C ILE A 84 9.76 -4.00 -19.32
N ALA A 85 9.63 -5.01 -20.18
CA ALA A 85 10.73 -5.89 -20.65
C ALA A 85 11.46 -6.66 -19.51
N LYS A 86 10.77 -6.91 -18.39
CA LYS A 86 11.18 -7.86 -17.36
C LYS A 86 10.78 -9.29 -17.83
N PRO A 87 11.60 -10.33 -17.61
CA PRO A 87 11.22 -11.70 -17.97
C PRO A 87 9.95 -12.16 -17.25
#